data_AF-A0AAN5X7G5-F1
#
_entry.id   AF-A0AAN5X7G5-F1
#
_cell.length_a   1.000
_cell.length_b   1.000
_cell.length_c   1.000
_cell.angle_alpha   90.00
_cell.angle_beta   90.00
_cell.angle_gamma   90.00
#
_symmetry.space_group_name_H-M   'P 1'
#
loop_
_entity.id
_entity.type
_entity.pdbx_description
1 polymer ?
#
loop_
_entity_poly.entity_id
_entity_poly.type
_entity_poly.pdbx_seq_one_letter_code
_entity_poly.pdbx_strand_id
1 'polypeptide(L)'
;MGGSKADGTVRMGYTVGQFEQPVVNLNQAAALAAQKCKTWGYDGAEAFGGQTRQCAQTDGFGSCVMANVSVEYQCTGGKASQN
;
A
#
# COMPACT_ATOMS: atom_id res chain seq x y z
N MET A 1 -8.00 -0.88 3.07
CA MET A 1 -7.35 -1.40 1.85
C MET A 1 -8.30 -1.17 0.69
N GLY A 2 -7.88 -0.40 -0.31
CA GLY A 2 -8.62 -0.23 -1.56
C GLY A 2 -7.88 -0.96 -2.67
N GLY A 3 -8.56 -1.48 -3.68
CA GLY A 3 -7.88 -2.13 -4.80
C GLY A 3 -8.82 -2.30 -5.98
N SER A 4 -8.31 -2.02 -7.16
CA SER A 4 -9.04 -2.15 -8.42
C SER A 4 -8.63 -3.45 -9.09
N LYS A 5 -9.57 -4.40 -9.19
CA LYS A 5 -9.37 -5.61 -10.00
C LYS A 5 -9.20 -5.27 -11.48
N ALA A 6 -9.91 -4.25 -11.96
CA ALA A 6 -9.87 -3.79 -13.35
C ALA A 6 -8.48 -3.26 -13.73
N ASP A 7 -7.90 -2.41 -12.87
CA ASP A 7 -6.57 -1.83 -13.08
C ASP A 7 -5.42 -2.74 -12.59
N GLY A 8 -5.74 -3.83 -11.88
CA GLY A 8 -4.73 -4.70 -11.28
C GLY A 8 -3.92 -4.01 -10.19
N THR A 9 -4.51 -3.08 -9.42
CA THR A 9 -3.81 -2.31 -8.38
C THR A 9 -4.41 -2.53 -7.00
N VAL A 10 -3.55 -2.51 -5.97
CA VAL A 10 -3.89 -2.68 -4.56
C VAL A 10 -3.24 -1.54 -3.78
N ARG A 11 -4.05 -0.70 -3.15
CA ARG A 11 -3.62 0.39 -2.27
C ARG A 11 -3.79 0.03 -0.80
N MET A 12 -2.65 -0.03 -0.11
CA MET A 12 -2.54 -0.24 1.32
C MET A 12 -2.28 1.09 2.02
N GLY A 13 -3.32 1.66 2.63
CA GLY A 13 -3.18 2.80 3.53
C GLY A 13 -3.16 2.34 4.98
N TYR A 14 -2.22 2.85 5.77
CA TYR A 14 -2.12 2.64 7.21
C TYR A 14 -1.75 3.95 7.91
N THR A 15 -2.28 4.12 9.11
CA THR A 15 -2.02 5.30 9.95
C THR A 15 -0.96 4.94 10.97
N VAL A 16 0.06 5.78 11.09
CA VAL A 16 1.17 5.60 12.02
C VAL A 16 1.15 6.75 13.01
N GLY A 17 1.02 6.44 14.31
CA GLY A 17 1.20 7.42 15.36
C GLY A 17 2.68 7.74 15.55
N GLN A 18 3.03 8.89 16.14
CA GLN A 18 4.39 9.19 16.58
C GLN A 18 4.86 8.20 17.66
N PHE A 19 3.92 7.69 18.47
CA PHE A 19 4.18 6.76 19.57
C PHE A 19 3.86 5.30 19.23
N GLU A 20 3.10 5.07 18.17
CA GLU A 20 2.91 3.73 17.62
C GLU A 20 3.99 3.51 16.56
N GLN A 21 4.86 2.52 16.74
CA GLN A 21 5.61 1.95 15.62
C GLN A 21 4.73 0.86 15.03
N PRO A 22 3.83 1.16 14.08
CA PRO A 22 3.28 0.08 13.30
C PRO A 22 4.49 -0.52 12.58
N VAL A 23 4.78 -1.77 12.90
CA VAL A 23 5.73 -2.59 12.18
C VAL A 23 5.09 -2.82 10.82
N VAL A 24 5.20 -1.83 9.95
CA VAL A 24 4.71 -1.90 8.59
C VAL A 24 5.68 -2.78 7.86
N ASN A 25 5.39 -4.08 7.91
CA ASN A 25 6.05 -5.03 7.06
C ASN A 25 5.56 -4.79 5.64
N LEU A 26 6.28 -3.93 4.91
CA LEU A 26 6.14 -3.78 3.46
C LEU A 26 6.22 -5.14 2.78
N ASN A 27 7.04 -6.06 3.30
CA ASN A 27 7.08 -7.46 2.89
C ASN A 27 5.73 -8.19 3.06
N GLN A 28 5.04 -7.99 4.18
CA GLN A 28 3.74 -8.62 4.43
C GLN A 28 2.64 -7.99 3.58
N ALA A 29 2.68 -6.66 3.38
CA ALA A 29 1.77 -5.96 2.49
C ALA A 29 1.98 -6.39 1.01
N ALA A 30 3.22 -6.56 0.58
CA ALA A 30 3.56 -7.10 -0.73
C ALA A 30 3.08 -8.55 -0.90
N ALA A 31 3.28 -9.40 0.12
CA ALA A 31 2.78 -10.79 0.10
C ALA A 31 1.25 -10.85 0.01
N LEU A 32 0.53 -10.01 0.78
CA LEU A 32 -0.93 -9.88 0.72
C LEU A 32 -1.39 -9.38 -0.66
N ALA A 33 -0.72 -8.36 -1.21
CA ALA A 33 -1.01 -7.86 -2.55
C ALA A 33 -0.79 -8.97 -3.59
N ALA A 34 0.35 -9.68 -3.55
CA ALA A 34 0.66 -10.79 -4.45
C ALA A 34 -0.37 -11.92 -4.34
N GLN A 35 -0.85 -12.24 -3.13
CA GLN A 35 -1.88 -13.25 -2.92
C GLN A 35 -3.24 -12.84 -3.51
N LYS A 36 -3.61 -11.55 -3.40
CA LYS A 36 -4.79 -10.98 -4.06
C LYS A 36 -4.65 -11.01 -5.59
N CYS A 37 -3.50 -10.59 -6.10
CA CYS A 37 -3.17 -10.61 -7.51
C CYS A 37 -3.22 -12.04 -8.08
N LYS A 38 -2.67 -13.03 -7.37
CA LYS A 38 -2.82 -14.46 -7.72
C LYS A 38 -4.26 -14.93 -7.78
N THR A 39 -5.11 -14.45 -6.87
CA THR A 39 -6.55 -14.75 -6.90
C THR A 39 -7.22 -14.18 -8.16
N TRP A 40 -6.68 -13.10 -8.74
CA TRP A 40 -7.16 -12.52 -9.99
C TRP A 40 -6.52 -13.13 -11.25
N GLY A 41 -5.45 -13.91 -11.10
CA GLY A 41 -4.75 -14.57 -12.20
C GLY A 41 -3.41 -13.94 -12.59
N TYR A 42 -2.85 -13.07 -11.73
CA TYR A 42 -1.50 -12.50 -11.89
C TYR A 42 -0.45 -13.33 -11.13
N ASP A 43 0.79 -13.34 -11.60
CA ASP A 43 1.91 -14.07 -10.99
C ASP A 43 2.40 -13.44 -9.68
N GLY A 44 2.36 -12.11 -9.60
CA GLY A 44 2.93 -11.36 -8.49
C GLY A 44 2.27 -10.00 -8.25
N ALA A 45 2.82 -9.28 -7.28
CA ALA A 45 2.54 -7.88 -7.04
C ALA A 45 3.83 -7.16 -6.68
N GLU A 46 4.02 -5.98 -7.23
CA GLU A 46 5.16 -5.10 -6.98
C GLU A 46 4.68 -3.77 -6.41
N ALA A 47 5.42 -3.21 -5.47
CA ALA A 47 5.12 -1.87 -4.97
C ALA A 47 5.38 -0.85 -6.08
N PHE A 48 4.36 -0.05 -6.39
CA PHE A 48 4.38 0.97 -7.43
C PHE A 48 3.98 2.32 -6.81
N GLY A 49 4.41 3.44 -7.39
CA GLY A 49 4.07 4.77 -6.88
C GLY A 49 4.78 5.17 -5.58
N GLY A 50 5.53 4.26 -4.97
CA GLY A 50 6.30 4.51 -3.74
C GLY A 50 5.44 4.52 -2.48
N GLN A 51 6.06 4.91 -1.37
CA GLN A 51 5.40 5.11 -0.09
C GLN A 51 5.11 6.60 0.09
N THR A 52 3.83 6.98 0.05
CA THR A 52 3.41 8.35 0.34
C THR A 52 3.14 8.48 1.82
N ARG A 53 3.93 9.31 2.53
CA ARG A 53 3.70 9.63 3.94
C ARG A 53 3.14 11.05 4.04
N GLN A 54 1.88 11.16 4.44
CA GLN A 54 1.20 12.43 4.66
C GLN A 54 0.88 12.61 6.13
N CYS A 55 1.18 13.76 6.70
CA CYS A 55 0.79 14.04 8.07
C CYS A 55 -0.74 14.11 8.16
N ALA A 56 -1.34 13.20 8.93
CA ALA A 56 -2.77 13.16 9.20
C ALA A 56 -3.14 14.05 10.38
N GLN A 57 -2.28 14.14 11.39
CA GLN A 57 -2.51 14.99 12.55
C GLN A 57 -1.21 15.60 13.07
N THR A 58 -1.25 16.92 13.23
CA THR A 58 -0.23 17.73 13.88
C THR A 58 -0.70 18.09 15.28
N ASP A 59 0.23 18.09 16.23
CA ASP A 59 0.01 18.58 17.58
C ASP A 59 0.10 20.13 17.64
N GLY A 60 -0.31 20.72 18.76
CA GLY A 60 -0.24 22.16 19.02
C GLY A 60 1.15 22.79 18.90
N PHE A 61 2.23 22.00 18.99
CA PHE A 61 3.61 22.44 18.75
C PHE A 61 4.06 22.32 17.28
N GLY A 62 3.17 21.91 16.37
CA GLY A 62 3.49 21.74 14.95
C GLY A 62 4.22 20.43 14.61
N SER A 63 4.35 19.52 15.56
CA SER A 63 4.93 18.19 15.34
C SER A 63 3.88 17.21 14.83
N CYS A 64 4.23 16.42 13.82
CA CYS A 64 3.32 15.40 13.28
C CYS A 64 3.18 14.24 14.26
N VAL A 65 2.04 14.13 14.92
CA VAL A 65 1.73 13.04 15.87
C VAL A 65 1.08 11.84 15.19
N MET A 66 0.56 12.03 13.98
CA MET A 66 -0.05 10.96 13.21
C MET A 66 0.22 11.18 11.73
N ALA A 67 0.78 10.18 11.07
CA ALA A 67 1.03 10.20 9.64
C ALA A 67 0.26 9.07 8.96
N ASN A 68 -0.50 9.41 7.92
CA ASN A 68 -1.06 8.43 7.01
C ASN A 68 -0.02 8.05 5.99
N VAL A 69 0.29 6.78 5.94
CA VAL A 69 1.19 6.22 4.94
C VAL A 69 0.38 5.36 3.99
N SER A 70 0.52 5.63 2.70
CA SER A 70 -0.13 4.88 1.64
C SER A 70 0.91 4.28 0.73
N VAL A 71 0.79 2.98 0.49
CA VAL A 71 1.64 2.24 -0.44
C VAL A 71 0.74 1.63 -1.50
N GLU A 72 1.08 1.88 -2.75
CA GLU A 72 0.40 1.28 -3.89
C GLU A 72 1.18 0.07 -4.38
N TYR A 73 0.45 -0.96 -4.78
CA TYR A 73 0.99 -2.20 -5.32
C TYR A 73 0.29 -2.45 -6.65
N GLN A 74 1.06 -2.74 -7.69
CA GLN A 74 0.55 -3.18 -8.98
C GLN A 74 0.76 -4.68 -9.13
N CYS A 75 -0.27 -5.39 -9.60
CA CYS A 75 -0.17 -6.80 -9.94
C CYS A 75 0.73 -6.94 -11.18
N THR A 76 1.72 -7.83 -11.11
CA THR A 76 2.68 -8.08 -12.19
C THR A 76 2.57 -9.53 -12.69
N GLY A 77 2.85 -9.74 -13.98
CA GLY A 77 2.88 -11.06 -14.63
C GLY A 77 1.49 -11.65 -14.94
N GLY A 78 0.92 -11.29 -16.09
CA GLY A 78 -0.28 -11.94 -16.63
C GLY A 78 -1.53 -11.05 -16.58
N LYS A 79 -1.87 -10.48 -17.75
CA LYS A 79 -3.07 -9.69 -18.11
C LYS A 79 -3.08 -8.16 -17.88
N ALA A 80 -2.12 -7.54 -17.20
CA ALA A 80 -2.09 -6.06 -17.10
C ALA A 80 -1.58 -5.36 -18.38
N SER A 81 -0.92 -6.09 -19.29
CA SER A 81 -0.34 -5.52 -20.52
C SER A 81 -1.10 -5.92 -21.79
N GLN A 82 -2.36 -6.35 -21.68
CA GLN A 82 -3.21 -6.59 -22.84
C GLN A 82 -4.35 -5.57 -22.86
N ASN A 83 -4.04 -4.33 -23.22
CA ASN A 83 -5.01 -3.48 -23.92
C ASN A 83 -4.30 -2.77 -25.07
#